data_AF-G0U7B3-F1
#
_entry.id   AF-G0U7B3-F1
#
_cell.length_a   1.000
_cell.length_b   1.000
_cell.length_c   1.000
_cell.angle_alpha   90.00
_cell.angle_beta   90.00
_cell.angle_gamma   90.00
#
_symmetry.space_group_name_H-M   'P 1'
#
loop_
_entity.id
_entity.type
_entity.pdbx_description
1 polymer ?
#
loop_
_entity_poly.entity_id
_entity_poly.type
_entity_poly.pdbx_seq_one_letter_code
_entity_poly.pdbx_strand_id
1 'polypeptide(L)' 'MVMIKERAENIAIRTLFREYHADYASGFFHSNYENTNEIFLCEACLSYFPLELDLQQHMETCPHRYWIPGDEIYRC' A
#
# COMPACT_ATOMS: atom_id res chain seq x y z
N MET A 1 -6.03 -13.27 -23.20
CA MET A 1 -6.64 -12.63 -22.02
C MET A 1 -6.42 -11.12 -22.16
N VAL A 2 -7.46 -10.40 -22.55
CA VAL A 2 -7.43 -8.94 -22.64
C VAL A 2 -7.69 -8.43 -21.22
N MET A 3 -6.69 -7.86 -20.57
CA MET A 3 -6.88 -7.16 -19.29
C MET A 3 -7.68 -5.90 -19.61
N ILE A 4 -8.98 -5.93 -19.31
CA ILE A 4 -9.85 -4.76 -19.38
C ILE A 4 -9.26 -3.75 -18.38
N LYS A 5 -8.63 -2.69 -18.91
CA LYS A 5 -8.26 -1.52 -18.11
C LYS A 5 -9.55 -0.79 -17.77
N GLU A 6 -10.25 -1.25 -16.74
CA GLU A 6 -11.17 -0.37 -16.05
C GLU A 6 -10.32 0.79 -15.53
N ARG A 7 -10.59 2.00 -16.04
CA ARG A 7 -10.05 3.24 -15.51
C ARG A 7 -10.64 3.41 -14.11
N ALA A 8 -10.04 2.75 -13.13
CA ALA A 8 -10.37 2.96 -11.74
C ALA A 8 -9.93 4.37 -11.35
N GLU A 9 -10.90 5.10 -10.81
CA GLU A 9 -10.87 6.50 -10.45
C GLU A 9 -9.85 6.73 -9.32
N ASN A 10 -8.93 7.67 -9.52
CA ASN A 10 -8.06 8.30 -8.51
C ASN A 10 -7.93 7.55 -7.18
N ILE A 11 -7.06 6.53 -7.14
CA ILE A 11 -6.89 5.64 -5.97
C ILE A 11 -6.02 6.36 -4.95
N ALA A 12 -6.52 6.53 -3.73
CA ALA A 12 -5.79 7.07 -2.60
C ALA A 12 -4.98 5.95 -1.93
N ILE A 13 -3.67 6.09 -1.91
CA ILE A 13 -2.76 5.21 -1.15
C ILE A 13 -2.31 6.02 0.07
N ARG A 14 -2.70 5.58 1.26
CA ARG A 14 -2.41 6.26 2.51
C ARG A 14 -1.47 5.44 3.35
N THR A 15 -0.42 6.09 3.81
CA THR A 15 0.51 5.55 4.81
C THR A 15 0.27 6.29 6.13
N LEU A 16 0.98 5.91 7.20
CA LEU A 16 0.90 6.70 8.44
C LEU A 16 1.51 8.09 8.31
N PHE A 17 2.33 8.33 7.28
CA PHE A 17 3.12 9.54 7.16
C PHE A 17 2.71 10.40 5.97
N ARG A 18 2.14 9.79 4.91
CA ARG A 18 1.92 10.43 3.61
C ARG A 18 0.70 9.86 2.89
N GLU A 19 0.18 10.66 1.98
CA GLU A 19 -0.89 10.30 1.07
C GLU A 19 -0.39 10.43 -0.37
N TYR A 20 -0.73 9.45 -1.19
CA TYR A 20 -0.38 9.37 -2.60
C TYR A 20 -1.63 9.09 -3.42
N HIS A 21 -1.62 9.55 -4.67
CA HIS A 21 -2.69 9.28 -5.63
C HIS A 21 -2.15 8.50 -6.81
N ALA A 22 -2.87 7.46 -7.22
CA ALA A 22 -2.49 6.62 -8.35
C ALA A 22 -3.64 6.47 -9.33
N ASP A 23 -3.33 6.60 -10.63
CA ASP A 23 -4.26 6.33 -11.73
C ASP A 23 -4.47 4.82 -11.97
N TYR A 24 -3.60 3.99 -11.38
CA TYR A 24 -3.63 2.54 -11.54
C TYR A 24 -3.07 1.84 -10.30
N ALA A 25 -3.85 0.94 -9.73
CA ALA A 25 -3.38 -0.07 -8.80
C ALA A 25 -3.79 -1.46 -9.31
N SER A 26 -3.00 -2.47 -8.94
CA SER A 26 -3.26 -3.85 -9.36
C SER A 26 -4.63 -4.35 -8.88
N GLY A 27 -5.28 -5.19 -9.68
CA GLY A 27 -6.60 -5.74 -9.35
C GLY A 27 -6.65 -6.55 -8.05
N PHE A 28 -5.50 -7.02 -7.55
CA PHE A 28 -5.40 -7.67 -6.23
C PHE A 28 -5.83 -6.77 -5.06
N PHE A 29 -5.72 -5.46 -5.21
CA PHE A 29 -6.18 -4.51 -4.19
C PHE A 29 -7.70 -4.36 -4.20
N HIS A 30 -8.34 -4.51 -5.37
CA HIS A 30 -9.79 -4.35 -5.54
C HIS A 30 -10.57 -5.62 -5.17
N SER A 31 -9.95 -6.80 -5.22
CA SER A 31 -10.63 -8.08 -4.95
C SER A 31 -10.86 -8.36 -3.47
N ASN A 32 -10.07 -7.75 -2.58
CA ASN A 32 -10.10 -8.07 -1.15
C ASN A 32 -11.02 -7.15 -0.34
N TYR A 33 -11.33 -5.96 -0.85
CA TYR A 33 -12.08 -4.95 -0.13
C TYR A 33 -13.15 -4.35 -1.04
N GLU A 34 -14.41 -4.46 -0.60
CA GLU A 34 -15.56 -3.99 -1.38
C GLU A 34 -15.46 -2.47 -1.58
N ASN A 35 -15.16 -2.07 -2.82
CA ASN A 35 -15.48 -0.75 -3.36
C ASN A 35 -14.77 0.47 -2.74
N THR A 36 -13.66 0.28 -2.03
CA THR A 36 -12.86 1.40 -1.49
C THR A 36 -11.73 1.75 -2.44
N ASN A 37 -11.76 2.95 -3.04
CA ASN A 37 -10.63 3.56 -3.76
C ASN A 37 -9.51 4.02 -2.81
N GLU A 38 -9.42 3.42 -1.62
CA GLU A 38 -8.46 3.76 -0.56
C GLU A 38 -7.70 2.50 -0.16
N ILE A 39 -6.37 2.60 -0.09
CA ILE A 39 -5.46 1.52 0.28
C ILE A 39 -4.57 2.03 1.40
N PHE A 40 -4.56 1.35 2.54
CA PHE A 40 -3.62 1.67 3.62
C PHE A 40 -2.35 0.83 3.47
N LEU A 41 -1.18 1.46 3.39
CA LEU A 41 0.09 0.79 3.08
C LEU A 41 1.16 1.08 4.15
N CYS A 42 1.86 0.04 4.57
CA CYS A 42 3.08 0.19 5.37
C CYS A 42 4.28 0.53 4.47
N GLU A 43 4.95 1.67 4.72
CA GLU A 43 6.11 2.11 3.93
C GLU A 43 7.34 1.22 4.09
N ALA A 44 7.44 0.49 5.21
CA ALA A 44 8.58 -0.36 5.50
C ALA A 44 8.51 -1.73 4.83
N CYS A 45 7.37 -2.43 4.98
CA CYS A 45 7.21 -3.81 4.52
C CYS A 45 6.32 -3.94 3.28
N LEU A 46 5.72 -2.85 2.81
CA LEU A 46 4.79 -2.79 1.68
C LEU A 46 3.54 -3.67 1.83
N SER A 47 3.22 -4.09 3.05
CA SER A 47 1.94 -4.76 3.36
C SER A 47 0.81 -3.74 3.30
N TYR A 48 -0.35 -4.18 2.79
CA TYR A 48 -1.54 -3.36 2.64
C TYR A 48 -2.65 -3.83 3.60
N PHE A 49 -3.51 -2.89 4.00
CA PHE A 49 -4.52 -3.06 5.02
C PHE A 49 -5.85 -2.45 4.58
N PRO A 50 -7.00 -2.97 5.05
CA PRO A 50 -8.31 -2.41 4.75
C PRO A 50 -8.60 -1.12 5.50
N LEU A 51 -8.11 -1.02 6.73
CA LEU A 51 -8.42 0.08 7.64
C LEU A 51 -7.14 0.75 8.11
N GLU A 52 -7.22 2.05 8.35
CA GLU A 52 -6.12 2.82 8.95
C GLU A 52 -5.70 2.25 10.31
N LEU A 53 -6.66 1.77 11.09
CA LEU A 53 -6.40 1.17 12.41
C LEU A 53 -5.52 -0.08 12.31
N ASP A 54 -5.71 -0.90 11.29
CA ASP A 54 -4.91 -2.12 11.08
C ASP A 54 -3.48 -1.75 10.70
N LEU A 55 -3.30 -0.70 9.89
CA LEU A 55 -1.99 -0.14 9.58
C LEU A 55 -1.31 0.43 10.85
N GLN A 56 -2.04 1.14 11.70
CA GLN A 56 -1.51 1.65 12.97
C GLN A 56 -1.04 0.52 13.89
N GLN A 57 -1.85 -0.53 14.05
CA GLN A 57 -1.48 -1.70 14.86
C GLN A 57 -0.29 -2.45 14.25
N HIS A 58 -0.26 -2.61 12.93
CA HIS A 58 0.85 -3.24 12.23
C HIS A 58 2.16 -2.50 12.50
N MET A 59 2.16 -1.18 12.50
CA MET A 59 3.37 -0.37 12.70
C MET A 59 4.00 -0.53 14.09
N GLU A 60 3.24 -0.95 15.10
CA GLU A 60 3.78 -1.29 16.43
C GLU A 60 4.54 -2.62 16.44
N THR A 61 4.27 -3.50 15.48
CA THR A 61 4.83 -4.86 15.41
C THR A 61 5.64 -5.11 14.14
N CYS A 62 5.73 -4.12 13.25
CA CYS A 62 6.33 -4.27 11.93
C CYS A 62 7.83 -4.60 12.08
N PRO A 63 8.28 -5.78 11.60
CA PRO A 63 9.68 -6.20 11.74
C PRO A 63 10.64 -5.30 10.94
N HIS A 64 10.11 -4.59 9.95
CA HIS A 64 10.86 -3.74 9.04
C HIS A 64 10.75 -2.25 9.37
N ARG A 65 10.11 -1.87 10.49
CA ARG A 65 9.83 -0.47 10.86
C ARG A 65 11.04 0.47 10.72
N TYR A 66 12.24 -0.04 10.98
CA TYR A 66 13.49 0.71 10.95
C TYR A 66 14.45 0.29 9.83
N TRP A 67 14.10 -0.70 9.02
CA TRP A 67 15.01 -1.27 8.02
C TRP A 67 14.25 -1.94 6.86
N ILE A 68 14.61 -1.59 5.64
CA ILE A 68 14.08 -2.22 4.43
C ILE A 68 14.80 -3.55 4.20
N PRO A 69 14.10 -4.68 4.01
CA PRO A 69 14.75 -5.96 3.78
C PRO A 69 15.56 -5.95 2.46
N GLY A 70 16.86 -6.14 2.57
CA GLY A 70 17.81 -6.14 1.46
C GLY A 70 19.13 -5.46 1.84
N ASP A 71 20.18 -5.66 1.05
CA ASP A 71 21.45 -4.98 1.26
C ASP A 71 21.40 -3.57 0.66
N GLU A 72 21.83 -2.56 1.43
CA GLU A 72 22.06 -1.21 0.92
C GLU A 72 23.33 -1.21 0.06
N ILE A 73 23.17 -1.43 -1.24
CA ILE A 73 24.31 -1.51 -2.18
C ILE A 73 24.81 -0.15 -2.66
N TYR A 74 24.14 0.95 -2.30
CA TYR A 74 24.50 2.30 -2.71
C TYR A 74 24.08 3.33 -1.66
N ARG A 75 25.04 4.16 -1.23
CA ARG A 75 24.86 5.31 -0.34
C ARG A 75 25.91 6.37 -0.67
N CYS A 76 25.49 7.60 -0.96
CA CYS A 76 26.36 8.74 -1.27
C CYS A 76 26.37 9.79 -0.17
#